data_AF-A0A957U825-F1
#
_entry.id   AF-A0A957U825-F1
#
_cell.length_a   1.000
_cell.length_b   1.000
_cell.length_c   1.000
_cell.angle_alpha   90.00
_cell.angle_beta   90.00
_cell.angle_gamma   90.00
#
_symmetry.space_group_name_H-M   'P 1'
#
loop_
_entity.id
_entity.type
_entity.pdbx_description
1 polymer ?
#
loop_
_entity_poly.entity_id
_entity_poly.type
_entity_poly.pdbx_seq_one_letter_code
_entity_poly.pdbx_strand_id
1 'polypeptide(L)'
;SVRMLYRFDPFLLAHKDKRWLVPAAHHKQVFRIAGHIEGVILDRGRAIATWRYVRKGRGLTIVVEPFGRIPQRVRRKVERIAPRIAAYFDVPLQEIVEQPFSLDTGPRA
;
A
#
# COMPACT_ATOMS: atom_id res chain seq x y z
N SER A 1 -13.39 -7.46 7.26
CA SER A 1 -12.27 -6.85 8.03
C SER A 1 -11.34 -6.14 7.05
N VAL A 2 -10.64 -5.07 7.49
CA VAL A 2 -9.66 -4.34 6.67
C VAL A 2 -8.28 -4.43 7.34
N ARG A 3 -7.24 -4.78 6.57
CA ARG A 3 -5.84 -4.89 7.03
C ARG A 3 -4.93 -4.06 6.13
N MET A 4 -3.88 -3.48 6.71
CA MET A 4 -2.78 -2.85 5.98
C MET A 4 -1.54 -3.69 6.24
N LEU A 5 -1.11 -4.43 5.24
CA LEU A 5 0.09 -5.27 5.29
C LEU A 5 1.28 -4.44 4.79
N TYR A 6 2.40 -4.51 5.48
CA TYR A 6 3.61 -3.79 5.07
C TYR A 6 4.24 -4.46 3.84
N ARG A 7 5.24 -3.78 3.26
CA ARG A 7 6.11 -4.39 2.25
C ARG A 7 6.69 -5.69 2.79
N PHE A 8 6.80 -6.69 1.91
CA PHE A 8 7.33 -8.02 2.22
C PHE A 8 6.60 -8.77 3.36
N ASP A 9 5.32 -8.45 3.61
CA ASP A 9 4.53 -9.19 4.59
C ASP A 9 4.51 -10.70 4.28
N PRO A 10 4.76 -11.59 5.26
CA PRO A 10 4.78 -13.04 5.03
C PRO A 10 3.51 -13.59 4.35
N PHE A 11 2.36 -12.94 4.53
CA PHE A 11 1.12 -13.34 3.88
C PHE A 11 1.18 -13.22 2.34
N LEU A 12 2.03 -12.32 1.82
CA LEU A 12 2.30 -12.18 0.38
C LEU A 12 3.37 -13.16 -0.13
N LEU A 13 4.16 -13.74 0.78
CA LEU A 13 5.31 -14.60 0.46
C LEU A 13 4.97 -16.09 0.52
N ALA A 14 4.11 -16.49 1.46
CA ALA A 14 3.91 -17.88 1.87
C ALA A 14 3.40 -18.82 0.77
N HIS A 15 2.72 -18.29 -0.26
CA HIS A 15 2.08 -19.11 -1.29
C HIS A 15 2.63 -18.81 -2.69
N LYS A 16 2.90 -19.87 -3.47
CA LYS A 16 3.32 -19.75 -4.88
C LYS A 16 2.23 -19.05 -5.71
N ASP A 17 1.00 -19.54 -5.61
CA ASP A 17 -0.17 -18.88 -6.20
C ASP A 17 -0.69 -17.79 -5.27
N LYS A 18 -0.72 -16.56 -5.78
CA LYS A 18 -1.12 -15.35 -5.07
C LYS A 18 -2.47 -14.81 -5.53
N ARG A 19 -3.11 -15.44 -6.53
CA ARG A 19 -4.34 -14.93 -7.18
C ARG A 19 -5.56 -14.88 -6.25
N TRP A 20 -5.55 -15.71 -5.20
CA TRP A 20 -6.58 -15.69 -4.16
C TRP A 20 -6.53 -14.40 -3.33
N LEU A 21 -5.33 -13.81 -3.18
CA LEU A 21 -5.06 -12.62 -2.40
C LEU A 21 -5.01 -11.36 -3.28
N VAL A 22 -4.22 -11.39 -4.35
CA VAL A 22 -3.99 -10.27 -5.28
C VAL A 22 -4.63 -10.59 -6.63
N PRO A 23 -5.59 -9.80 -7.13
CA PRO A 23 -6.17 -10.02 -8.45
C PRO A 23 -5.08 -9.95 -9.54
N ALA A 24 -5.16 -10.85 -10.53
CA ALA A 24 -4.12 -10.99 -11.56
C ALA A 24 -3.80 -9.68 -12.30
N ALA A 25 -4.81 -8.83 -12.54
CA ALA A 25 -4.65 -7.51 -13.18
C ALA A 25 -3.70 -6.57 -12.43
N HIS A 26 -3.58 -6.71 -11.10
CA HIS A 26 -2.75 -5.87 -10.24
C HIS A 26 -1.47 -6.58 -9.77
N HIS A 27 -1.13 -7.73 -10.36
CA HIS A 27 0.06 -8.48 -9.96
C HIS A 27 1.34 -7.63 -10.09
N LYS A 28 1.52 -6.89 -11.20
CA LYS A 28 2.70 -6.03 -11.43
C LYS A 28 2.74 -4.78 -10.55
N GLN A 29 1.64 -4.43 -9.92
CA GLN A 29 1.54 -3.32 -8.97
C GLN A 29 2.04 -3.75 -7.58
N VAL A 30 1.78 -5.01 -7.19
CA VAL A 30 2.23 -5.57 -5.89
C VAL A 30 3.61 -6.21 -5.98
N PHE A 31 3.84 -7.08 -6.96
CA PHE A 31 5.08 -7.83 -7.17
C PHE A 31 5.85 -7.18 -8.32
N ARG A 32 6.81 -6.33 -7.95
CA ARG A 32 7.61 -5.50 -8.85
C ARG A 32 8.86 -6.25 -9.29
N ILE A 33 9.56 -5.67 -10.26
CA ILE A 33 10.87 -6.15 -10.70
C ILE A 33 11.88 -6.15 -9.54
N ALA A 34 13.00 -6.87 -9.72
CA ALA A 34 14.04 -7.02 -8.69
C ALA A 34 13.54 -7.57 -7.34
N GLY A 35 12.47 -8.37 -7.36
CA GLY A 35 11.93 -9.01 -6.17
C GLY A 35 11.24 -8.06 -5.19
N HIS A 36 10.95 -6.83 -5.61
CA HIS A 36 10.36 -5.83 -4.74
C HIS A 36 8.86 -6.10 -4.52
N ILE A 37 8.38 -6.06 -3.26
CA ILE A 37 6.99 -6.38 -2.90
C ILE A 37 6.37 -5.22 -2.12
N GLU A 38 5.32 -4.62 -2.70
CA GLU A 38 4.62 -3.50 -2.09
C GLU A 38 3.78 -3.89 -0.89
N GLY A 39 3.53 -2.91 -0.01
CA GLY A 39 2.50 -3.04 1.02
C GLY A 39 1.12 -3.07 0.37
N VAL A 40 0.20 -3.86 0.94
CA VAL A 40 -1.17 -3.99 0.40
C VAL A 40 -2.22 -3.66 1.43
N ILE A 41 -3.31 -3.07 0.98
CA ILE A 41 -4.54 -2.94 1.76
C ILE A 41 -5.45 -4.10 1.37
N LEU A 42 -5.81 -4.91 2.36
CA LEU A 42 -6.78 -5.99 2.21
C LEU A 42 -8.15 -5.53 2.70
N ASP A 43 -9.18 -5.81 1.92
CA ASP A 43 -10.57 -5.79 2.36
C ASP A 43 -11.17 -7.18 2.17
N ARG A 44 -11.67 -7.76 3.27
CA ARG A 44 -12.23 -9.12 3.30
C ARG A 44 -11.29 -10.17 2.69
N GLY A 45 -9.98 -10.03 2.94
CA GLY A 45 -8.97 -10.99 2.50
C GLY A 45 -8.50 -10.85 1.05
N ARG A 46 -8.99 -9.85 0.31
CA ARG A 46 -8.51 -9.53 -1.05
C ARG A 46 -7.82 -8.17 -1.07
N ALA A 47 -6.71 -8.08 -1.79
CA ALA A 47 -6.01 -6.83 -2.01
C ALA A 47 -6.84 -5.90 -2.90
N ILE A 48 -6.94 -4.65 -2.47
CA ILE A 48 -7.72 -3.60 -3.15
C ILE A 48 -6.91 -2.33 -3.44
N ALA A 49 -5.70 -2.23 -2.92
CA ALA A 49 -4.76 -1.14 -3.15
C ALA A 49 -3.36 -1.57 -2.75
N THR A 50 -2.34 -0.96 -3.35
CA THR A 50 -1.01 -0.87 -2.74
C THR A 50 -0.93 0.34 -1.84
N TRP A 51 0.00 0.34 -0.90
CA TRP A 51 0.30 1.51 -0.10
C TRP A 51 1.77 1.54 0.32
N ARG A 52 2.27 2.74 0.56
CA ARG A 52 3.62 3.01 1.08
C ARG A 52 3.59 4.26 1.94
N TYR A 53 4.63 4.46 2.73
CA TYR A 53 4.91 5.76 3.34
C TYR A 53 6.13 6.39 2.71
N VAL A 54 6.13 7.72 2.61
CA VAL A 54 7.22 8.52 2.09
C VAL A 54 7.54 9.60 3.11
N ARG A 55 8.81 9.74 3.49
CA ARG A 55 9.25 10.90 4.28
C ARG A 55 9.31 12.12 3.35
N LYS A 56 8.61 13.20 3.72
CA LYS A 56 8.55 14.45 2.94
C LYS A 56 8.67 15.62 3.91
N GLY A 57 9.74 16.41 3.75
CA GLY A 57 10.08 17.46 4.71
C GLY A 57 10.26 16.89 6.12
N ARG A 58 9.51 17.41 7.10
CA ARG A 58 9.55 16.97 8.50
C ARG A 58 8.49 15.92 8.85
N GLY A 59 7.70 15.47 7.88
CA GLY A 59 6.56 14.58 8.11
C GLY A 59 6.57 13.34 7.25
N LEU A 60 5.55 12.51 7.46
CA LEU A 60 5.34 11.26 6.76
C LEU A 60 4.06 11.34 5.96
N THR A 61 4.13 11.06 4.66
CA THR A 61 2.98 10.97 3.75
C THR A 61 2.63 9.51 3.55
N ILE A 62 1.36 9.14 3.73
CA ILE A 62 0.86 7.82 3.34
C ILE A 62 0.33 7.91 1.91
N VAL A 63 0.89 7.13 1.00
CA VAL A 63 0.44 7.03 -0.39
C VAL A 63 -0.33 5.73 -0.54
N VAL A 64 -1.56 5.83 -1.04
CA VAL A 64 -2.44 4.72 -1.38
C VAL A 64 -2.66 4.73 -2.88
N GLU A 65 -2.46 3.58 -3.52
CA GLU A 65 -2.69 3.42 -4.96
C GLU A 65 -3.80 2.38 -5.17
N PRO A 66 -5.05 2.83 -5.35
CA PRO A 66 -6.19 1.95 -5.48
C PRO A 66 -6.13 1.06 -6.73
N PHE A 67 -6.67 -0.16 -6.62
CA PHE A 67 -6.94 -1.03 -7.77
C PHE A 67 -8.25 -0.65 -8.49
N GLY A 68 -9.07 0.17 -7.84
CA GLY A 68 -10.36 0.65 -8.30
C GLY A 68 -11.02 1.49 -7.21
N ARG A 69 -12.34 1.61 -7.23
CA ARG A 69 -13.06 2.38 -6.20
C ARG A 69 -12.87 1.77 -4.81
N ILE A 70 -12.32 2.55 -3.88
CA ILE A 70 -12.16 2.14 -2.48
C ILE A 70 -13.45 2.42 -1.68
N PRO A 71 -13.99 1.43 -0.94
CA PRO A 71 -15.11 1.66 -0.04
C PRO A 71 -14.77 2.61 1.12
N GLN A 72 -15.72 3.44 1.56
CA GLN A 72 -15.50 4.40 2.65
C GLN A 72 -14.96 3.77 3.95
N ARG A 73 -15.35 2.52 4.26
CA ARG A 73 -14.83 1.78 5.43
C ARG A 73 -13.31 1.58 5.39
N VAL A 74 -12.74 1.45 4.19
CA VAL A 74 -11.30 1.24 3.98
C VAL A 74 -10.59 2.57 4.16
N ARG A 75 -11.11 3.67 3.59
CA ARG A 75 -10.56 5.02 3.81
C ARG A 75 -10.49 5.37 5.29
N ARG A 76 -11.59 5.18 6.02
CA ARG A 76 -11.64 5.33 7.49
C ARG A 76 -10.62 4.47 8.22
N LYS A 77 -10.30 3.27 7.71
CA LYS A 77 -9.27 2.41 8.29
C LYS A 77 -7.87 2.98 8.06
N VAL A 78 -7.59 3.50 6.86
CA VAL A 78 -6.33 4.17 6.52
C VAL A 78 -6.16 5.43 7.38
N GLU A 79 -7.17 6.30 7.43
CA GLU A 79 -7.20 7.51 8.26
C GLU A 79 -6.91 7.21 9.73
N ARG A 80 -7.43 6.10 10.26
CA ARG A 80 -7.18 5.68 11.64
C ARG A 80 -5.76 5.11 11.88
N ILE A 81 -5.17 4.46 10.88
CA ILE A 81 -3.86 3.81 11.02
C ILE A 81 -2.71 4.77 10.72
N ALA A 82 -2.88 5.65 9.73
CA ALA A 82 -1.84 6.55 9.24
C ALA A 82 -1.14 7.37 10.35
N PRO A 83 -1.84 7.97 11.33
CA PRO A 83 -1.20 8.71 12.42
C PRO A 83 -0.29 7.82 13.29
N ARG A 84 -0.68 6.54 13.47
CA ARG A 84 0.11 5.58 14.27
C ARG A 84 1.40 5.19 13.57
N ILE A 85 1.38 5.12 12.23
CA ILE A 85 2.58 4.88 11.43
C ILE A 85 3.53 6.06 11.56
N ALA A 86 3.02 7.29 11.41
CA ALA A 86 3.85 8.49 11.57
C ALA A 86 4.46 8.60 12.98
N ALA A 87 3.64 8.34 14.02
CA ALA A 87 4.09 8.34 15.41
C ALA A 87 5.18 7.30 15.70
N TYR A 88 5.15 6.12 15.05
CA TYR A 88 6.22 5.13 15.18
C TYR A 88 7.59 5.68 14.72
N PHE A 89 7.59 6.60 13.76
CA PHE A 89 8.81 7.27 13.27
C PHE A 89 9.12 8.60 13.97
N ASP A 90 8.37 8.95 15.02
CA ASP A 90 8.48 10.20 15.77
C ASP A 90 8.38 11.46 14.87
N VAL A 91 7.47 11.42 13.90
CA VAL A 91 7.21 12.53 12.96
C VAL A 91 5.71 12.74 12.80
N PRO A 92 5.26 13.97 12.46
CA PRO A 92 3.85 14.21 12.15
C PRO A 92 3.41 13.47 10.88
N LEU A 93 2.14 13.05 10.85
CA LEU A 93 1.47 12.69 9.61
C LEU A 93 1.26 13.97 8.79
N GLN A 94 1.84 14.02 7.60
CA GLN A 94 1.74 15.18 6.71
C GLN A 94 0.42 15.14 5.92
N GLU A 95 0.16 14.03 5.23
CA GLU A 95 -1.00 13.85 4.38
C GLU A 95 -1.24 12.36 4.08
N ILE A 96 -2.46 12.04 3.63
CA ILE A 96 -2.83 10.76 3.03
C ILE A 96 -3.22 11.06 1.58
N VAL A 97 -2.52 10.45 0.63
CA VAL A 97 -2.71 10.69 -0.81
C VAL A 97 -3.27 9.42 -1.45
N GLU A 98 -4.44 9.52 -2.06
CA GLU A 98 -4.94 8.50 -3.00
C GLU A 98 -4.54 8.93 -4.42
N GLN A 99 -3.75 8.11 -5.12
CA GLN A 99 -3.31 8.40 -6.49
C GLN A 99 -3.43 7.16 -7.39
N PRO A 100 -3.58 7.31 -8.71
CA PRO A 100 -3.48 6.18 -9.62
C PRO A 100 -2.10 5.54 -9.54
N PHE A 101 -2.06 4.22 -9.75
CA PHE A 101 -0.80 3.53 -9.94
C PHE A 101 -0.08 4.04 -11.18
N SER A 102 1.19 4.40 -10.98
CA SER A 102 2.10 4.64 -12.09
C SER A 102 3.24 3.63 -12.04
N LEU A 103 3.63 3.14 -13.20
CA LEU A 103 4.95 2.53 -13.34
C LEU A 103 5.93 3.69 -13.20
N ASP A 104 6.65 3.76 -12.08
CA ASP A 104 7.86 4.56 -12.02
C ASP A 104 8.76 4.04 -13.15
N THR A 105 8.74 4.70 -14.31
CA THR A 105 9.93 4.79 -15.15
C THR A 105 10.95 5.40 -14.22
N GLY A 106 12.03 4.65 -13.93
CA GLY A 106 13.13 5.13 -13.09
C GLY A 106 13.62 6.52 -13.50
N PRO A 107 14.48 7.16 -12.71
CA PRO A 107 14.90 8.54 -12.96
C PRO A 107 15.28 8.70 -14.44
N ARG A 108 14.72 9.73 -15.11
CA ARG A 108 15.37 10.26 -16.31
C ARG A 108 16.74 10.71 -15.81
N ALA A 109 17.77 9.98 -16.22
CA ALA A 109 19.14 10.46 -16.19
C ALA A 109 19.21 11.80 -16.95
#